data_AF-A0A8T3R0Y1-F1
#
_entry.id   AF-A0A8T3R0Y1-F1
#
_cell.length_a   1.000
_cell.length_b   1.000
_cell.length_c   1.000
_cell.angle_alpha   90.00
_cell.angle_beta   90.00
_cell.angle_gamma   90.00
#
_symmetry.space_group_name_H-M   'P 1'
#
loop_
_entity.id
_entity.type
_entity.pdbx_description
1 polymer ?
#
loop_
_entity_poly.entity_id
_entity_poly.type
_entity_poly.pdbx_seq_one_letter_code
_entity_poly.pdbx_strand_id
1 'polypeptide(L)'
;MDLEEGRGPVPVLDDAGIARLLRATRRIAIIGASADRGRPSHAVFRYLVQQGFECVPINPNERDVLGVPAHRTLAEAVAATGPFDMVDVFRRSELCVPHAREAIAAGARSLWLQLGVVNWEAARIAHDAGLDVVIDRCTAIEWRRLAATR
;
A
#
# COMPACT_ATOMS: atom_id res chain seq x y z
N MET A 1 -19.30 -16.21 12.81
CA MET A 1 -18.84 -14.89 12.34
C MET A 1 -19.48 -14.70 11.00
N ASP A 2 -20.64 -14.06 11.03
CA ASP A 2 -21.58 -14.05 9.92
C ASP A 2 -20.99 -13.26 8.76
N LEU A 3 -20.68 -13.99 7.69
CA LEU A 3 -20.28 -13.48 6.38
C LEU A 3 -21.54 -13.15 5.56
N GLU A 4 -22.52 -12.50 6.18
CA GLU A 4 -23.69 -12.01 5.47
C GLU A 4 -23.45 -10.55 5.06
N GLU A 5 -23.51 -10.30 3.74
CA GLU A 5 -23.45 -8.99 3.08
C GLU A 5 -22.09 -8.32 2.86
N GLY A 6 -20.99 -9.04 2.57
CA GLY A 6 -19.78 -8.40 2.00
C GLY A 6 -19.17 -7.25 2.84
N ARG A 7 -19.59 -7.12 4.10
CA ARG A 7 -19.09 -6.16 5.08
C ARG A 7 -18.09 -6.90 5.93
N GLY A 8 -16.81 -6.59 5.75
CA GLY A 8 -15.81 -7.05 6.71
C GLY A 8 -16.03 -6.41 8.08
N PRO A 9 -15.30 -6.88 9.10
CA PRO A 9 -15.43 -6.41 10.48
C PRO A 9 -15.06 -4.93 10.68
N VAL A 10 -14.51 -4.26 9.67
CA VAL A 10 -14.22 -2.82 9.69
C VAL A 10 -14.54 -2.15 8.35
N PRO A 11 -14.84 -0.84 8.34
CA PRO A 11 -15.01 -0.08 7.11
C PRO A 11 -13.75 -0.12 6.24
N VAL A 12 -13.91 -0.39 4.96
CA VAL A 12 -12.90 -0.18 3.91
C VAL A 12 -13.39 0.88 2.96
N LEU A 13 -12.48 1.60 2.30
CA LEU A 13 -12.88 2.67 1.39
C LEU A 13 -13.62 2.10 0.16
N ASP A 14 -14.73 2.76 -0.19
CA ASP A 14 -15.44 2.56 -1.45
C ASP A 14 -14.71 3.24 -2.61
N ASP A 15 -15.29 3.16 -3.81
CA ASP A 15 -14.70 3.75 -5.01
C ASP A 15 -14.47 5.26 -4.91
N ALA A 16 -15.42 5.99 -4.30
CA ALA A 16 -15.29 7.43 -4.10
C ALA A 16 -14.20 7.77 -3.07
N GLY A 17 -14.09 6.98 -2.00
CA GLY A 17 -13.04 7.06 -0.99
C GLY A 17 -11.66 6.79 -1.58
N ILE A 18 -11.51 5.70 -2.32
CA ILE A 18 -10.27 5.35 -3.04
C ILE A 18 -9.86 6.49 -3.98
N ALA A 19 -10.81 7.06 -4.72
CA ALA A 19 -10.54 8.18 -5.61
C ALA A 19 -9.99 9.42 -4.88
N ARG A 20 -10.57 9.76 -3.72
CA ARG A 20 -10.08 10.87 -2.88
C ARG A 20 -8.70 10.56 -2.31
N LEU A 21 -8.50 9.35 -1.78
CA LEU A 21 -7.24 8.91 -1.18
C LEU A 21 -6.10 8.97 -2.19
N LEU A 22 -6.25 8.35 -3.36
CA LEU A 22 -5.18 8.32 -4.37
C LEU A 22 -4.85 9.71 -4.91
N ARG A 23 -5.82 10.63 -5.01
CA ARG A 23 -5.56 12.02 -5.44
C ARG A 23 -4.83 12.84 -4.39
N ALA A 24 -5.01 12.53 -3.11
CA ALA A 24 -4.34 13.19 -2.00
C ALA A 24 -2.98 12.57 -1.64
N THR A 25 -2.71 11.35 -2.12
CA THR A 25 -1.47 10.61 -1.88
C THR A 25 -0.37 11.13 -2.78
N ARG A 26 0.81 11.43 -2.21
CA ARG A 26 2.01 11.78 -2.96
C ARG A 26 3.10 10.74 -2.78
N ARG A 27 3.39 10.34 -1.54
CA ARG A 27 4.49 9.42 -1.22
C ARG A 27 4.00 8.06 -0.75
N ILE A 28 4.51 7.02 -1.38
CA ILE A 28 4.05 5.63 -1.18
C ILE A 28 5.24 4.75 -0.79
N ALA A 29 5.20 4.14 0.39
CA ALA A 29 6.10 3.05 0.74
C ALA A 29 5.54 1.74 0.19
N ILE A 30 6.30 1.05 -0.66
CA ILE A 30 5.86 -0.19 -1.30
C ILE A 30 6.59 -1.38 -0.67
N ILE A 31 5.91 -2.07 0.26
CA ILE A 31 6.43 -3.24 0.96
C ILE A 31 6.38 -4.46 0.04
N GLY A 32 7.52 -5.12 -0.15
CA GLY A 32 7.66 -6.22 -1.09
C GLY A 32 7.87 -5.78 -2.54
N ALA A 33 8.25 -4.53 -2.77
CA ALA A 33 8.74 -4.07 -4.08
C ALA A 33 9.93 -4.93 -4.54
N SER A 34 9.94 -5.33 -5.81
CA SER A 34 11.00 -6.19 -6.36
C SER A 34 11.51 -5.67 -7.70
N ALA A 35 12.80 -5.88 -7.97
CA ALA A 35 13.42 -5.60 -9.26
C ALA A 35 13.09 -6.67 -10.32
N ASP A 36 12.57 -7.83 -9.90
CA ASP A 36 12.15 -8.91 -10.80
C ASP A 36 10.89 -8.53 -11.59
N ARG A 37 11.03 -8.46 -12.92
CA ARG A 37 9.96 -8.11 -13.87
C ARG A 37 8.78 -9.08 -13.87
N GLY A 38 8.98 -10.31 -13.39
CA GLY A 38 7.92 -11.30 -13.22
C GLY A 38 7.03 -11.05 -11.99
N ARG A 39 7.43 -10.15 -11.08
CA ARG A 39 6.66 -9.84 -9.87
C ARG A 39 5.61 -8.75 -10.15
N PRO A 40 4.35 -8.91 -9.69
CA PRO A 40 3.34 -7.86 -9.80
C PRO A 40 3.78 -6.52 -9.19
N SER A 41 4.52 -6.57 -8.06
CA SER A 41 5.03 -5.37 -7.40
C SER A 41 5.98 -4.55 -8.29
N HIS A 42 6.74 -5.18 -9.18
CA HIS A 42 7.59 -4.47 -10.14
C HIS A 42 6.76 -3.65 -11.14
N ALA A 43 5.72 -4.26 -11.71
CA ALA A 43 4.86 -3.60 -12.68
C ALA A 43 4.05 -2.45 -12.07
N VAL A 44 3.56 -2.63 -10.84
CA VAL A 44 2.84 -1.58 -10.10
C VAL A 44 3.79 -0.45 -9.70
N PHE A 45 4.96 -0.77 -9.14
CA PHE A 45 5.97 0.23 -8.78
C PHE A 45 6.35 1.09 -9.99
N ARG A 46 6.68 0.45 -11.12
CA ARG A 46 6.99 1.14 -12.38
C ARG A 46 5.87 2.08 -12.79
N TYR A 47 4.63 1.60 -12.75
CA TYR A 47 3.47 2.38 -13.15
C TYR A 47 3.29 3.60 -12.25
N LEU A 48 3.28 3.43 -10.92
CA LEU A 48 3.08 4.54 -10.00
C LEU A 48 4.17 5.62 -10.13
N VAL A 49 5.43 5.22 -10.30
CA VAL A 49 6.53 6.17 -10.59
C VAL A 49 6.26 6.93 -11.90
N GLN A 50 5.82 6.24 -12.97
CA GLN A 50 5.45 6.89 -14.24
C GLN A 50 4.27 7.86 -14.12
N GLN A 51 3.41 7.69 -13.11
CA GLN A 51 2.30 8.59 -12.82
C GLN A 51 2.69 9.77 -11.91
N GLY A 52 3.96 9.82 -11.46
CA GLY A 52 4.49 10.92 -10.66
C GLY A 52 4.36 10.73 -9.14
N PHE A 53 4.01 9.53 -8.66
CA PHE A 53 4.08 9.23 -7.23
C PHE A 53 5.54 9.11 -6.77
N GLU A 54 5.82 9.58 -5.55
CA GLU A 54 7.10 9.36 -4.88
C GLU A 54 7.10 7.96 -4.25
N CYS A 55 7.45 6.94 -5.03
CA CYS A 55 7.49 5.56 -4.56
C CYS A 55 8.83 5.22 -3.90
N VAL A 56 8.78 4.59 -2.72
CA VAL A 56 9.96 4.13 -1.98
C VAL A 56 9.87 2.61 -1.78
N PRO A 57 10.82 1.81 -2.30
CA PRO A 57 10.77 0.37 -2.20
C PRO A 57 11.26 -0.12 -0.83
N ILE A 58 10.46 -0.97 -0.18
CA ILE A 58 10.81 -1.63 1.08
C ILE A 58 10.96 -3.14 0.84
N ASN A 59 12.21 -3.60 0.73
CA ASN A 59 12.53 -5.02 0.56
C ASN A 59 14.00 -5.30 0.94
N PRO A 60 14.26 -6.08 2.01
CA PRO A 60 15.63 -6.36 2.47
C PRO A 60 16.45 -7.23 1.50
N ASN A 61 15.83 -7.80 0.48
CA ASN A 61 16.49 -8.64 -0.53
C ASN A 61 16.86 -7.86 -1.81
N GLU A 62 16.44 -6.60 -1.94
CA GLU A 62 16.71 -5.77 -3.11
C GLU A 62 17.70 -4.66 -2.74
N ARG A 63 18.51 -4.22 -3.71
CA ARG A 63 19.37 -3.04 -3.56
C ARG A 63 18.67 -1.78 -4.04
N ASP A 64 18.00 -1.89 -5.17
CA ASP A 64 17.18 -0.84 -5.77
C ASP A 64 16.03 -1.47 -6.57
N VAL A 65 14.99 -0.69 -6.83
CA VAL A 65 13.92 -1.05 -7.77
C VAL A 65 13.82 0.08 -8.79
N LEU A 66 14.18 -0.22 -10.04
CA LEU A 66 14.22 0.77 -11.13
C LEU A 66 15.14 1.97 -10.83
N GLY A 67 16.28 1.73 -10.16
CA GLY A 67 17.22 2.78 -9.77
C GLY A 67 16.82 3.56 -8.51
N VAL A 68 15.66 3.27 -7.90
CA VAL A 68 15.28 3.84 -6.59
C VAL A 68 15.85 2.95 -5.48
N PRO A 69 16.72 3.45 -4.58
CA PRO A 69 17.30 2.66 -3.51
C PRO A 69 16.23 1.97 -2.64
N ALA A 70 16.43 0.69 -2.35
CA ALA A 70 15.54 -0.08 -1.49
C ALA A 70 16.00 -0.02 -0.04
N HIS A 71 15.03 0.15 0.87
CA HIS A 71 15.25 0.09 2.30
C HIS A 71 14.89 -1.29 2.83
N ARG A 72 15.57 -1.72 3.90
CA ARG A 72 15.33 -3.03 4.50
C ARG A 72 14.03 -3.07 5.31
N THR A 73 13.68 -1.94 5.91
CA THR A 73 12.50 -1.79 6.78
C THR A 73 11.79 -0.46 6.52
N LEU A 74 10.51 -0.38 6.89
CA LEU A 74 9.75 0.86 6.77
C LEU A 74 10.32 1.96 7.68
N ALA A 75 10.78 1.62 8.89
CA ALA A 75 11.38 2.57 9.83
C ALA A 75 12.65 3.23 9.27
N GLU A 76 13.51 2.45 8.62
CA GLU A 76 14.70 2.97 7.93
C GLU A 76 14.32 3.96 6.82
N ALA A 77 13.30 3.62 6.03
CA ALA A 77 12.82 4.50 4.96
C ALA A 77 12.21 5.81 5.49
N VAL A 78 11.48 5.75 6.62
CA VAL A 78 10.96 6.96 7.29
C VAL A 78 12.11 7.86 7.76
N ALA A 79 13.16 7.29 8.34
CA ALA A 79 14.32 8.05 8.77
C ALA A 79 15.05 8.73 7.59
N ALA A 80 15.07 8.11 6.42
CA ALA A 80 15.74 8.62 5.23
C ALA A 80 14.89 9.63 4.43
N THR A 81 13.57 9.45 4.38
CA THR A 81 12.70 10.18 3.45
C THR A 81 11.62 11.03 4.13
N GLY A 82 11.36 10.81 5.41
CA GLY A 82 10.20 11.35 6.13
C GLY A 82 8.98 10.41 6.08
N PRO A 83 7.82 10.83 6.62
CA PRO A 83 6.62 10.00 6.66
C PRO A 83 6.05 9.72 5.27
N PHE A 84 5.19 8.72 5.20
CA PHE A 84 4.50 8.27 4.00
C PHE A 84 3.02 8.66 4.03
N ASP A 85 2.40 8.94 2.89
CA ASP A 85 0.95 9.09 2.83
C ASP A 85 0.26 7.72 2.80
N MET A 86 0.89 6.75 2.13
CA MET A 86 0.36 5.40 1.95
C MET A 86 1.44 4.34 2.14
N VAL A 87 1.07 3.25 2.82
CA VAL A 87 1.85 2.00 2.84
C VAL A 87 1.12 0.96 1.99
N ASP A 88 1.76 0.55 0.90
CA ASP A 88 1.24 -0.37 -0.11
C ASP A 88 1.91 -1.75 0.01
N VAL A 89 1.13 -2.80 0.28
CA VAL A 89 1.63 -4.10 0.75
C VAL A 89 1.46 -5.20 -0.29
N PHE A 90 2.59 -5.72 -0.79
CA PHE A 90 2.70 -6.89 -1.68
C PHE A 90 3.18 -8.16 -0.96
N ARG A 91 2.80 -8.32 0.31
CA ARG A 91 3.14 -9.49 1.11
C ARG A 91 1.92 -10.40 1.25
N ARG A 92 2.17 -11.68 1.53
CA ARG A 92 1.10 -12.66 1.74
C ARG A 92 0.23 -12.21 2.92
N SER A 93 -1.06 -12.50 2.85
CA SER A 93 -2.09 -12.03 3.80
C SER A 93 -1.71 -12.29 5.26
N GLU A 94 -1.16 -13.46 5.57
CA GLU A 94 -0.75 -13.86 6.93
C GLU A 94 0.41 -13.04 7.51
N LEU A 95 1.12 -12.27 6.67
CA LEU A 95 2.22 -11.39 7.09
C LEU A 95 1.79 -9.92 7.24
N CYS A 96 0.51 -9.59 7.04
CA CYS A 96 0.07 -8.19 6.99
C CYS A 96 -0.11 -7.53 8.37
N VAL A 97 -0.33 -8.30 9.44
CA VAL A 97 -0.54 -7.74 10.79
C VAL A 97 0.68 -6.93 11.28
N PRO A 98 1.93 -7.42 11.19
CA PRO A 98 3.11 -6.61 11.47
C PRO A 98 3.18 -5.33 10.61
N HIS A 99 2.87 -5.42 9.32
CA HIS A 99 2.93 -4.27 8.41
C HIS A 99 1.87 -3.19 8.71
N ALA A 100 0.70 -3.57 9.25
CA ALA A 100 -0.27 -2.59 9.76
C ALA A 100 0.32 -1.79 10.94
N ARG A 101 1.01 -2.47 11.87
CA ARG A 101 1.68 -1.80 13.00
C ARG A 101 2.83 -0.91 12.55
N GLU A 102 3.60 -1.37 11.57
CA GLU A 102 4.66 -0.57 10.95
C GLU A 102 4.08 0.68 10.28
N ALA A 103 2.96 0.57 9.56
CA ALA A 103 2.30 1.72 8.92
C ALA A 103 1.87 2.77 9.95
N ILE A 104 1.32 2.34 11.09
CA ILE A 104 0.97 3.22 12.20
C ILE A 104 2.22 3.92 12.75
N ALA A 105 3.28 3.15 13.05
CA ALA A 105 4.53 3.70 13.57
C ALA A 105 5.23 4.64 12.58
N ALA A 106 5.04 4.43 11.28
CA ALA A 106 5.56 5.30 10.22
C ALA A 106 4.78 6.61 10.05
N GLY A 107 3.67 6.79 10.78
CA GLY A 107 2.79 7.94 10.62
C GLY A 107 2.07 7.97 9.28
N ALA A 108 1.81 6.79 8.69
CA ALA A 108 1.09 6.70 7.43
C ALA A 108 -0.36 7.15 7.60
N ARG A 109 -0.94 7.73 6.54
CA ARG A 109 -2.37 8.10 6.52
C ARG A 109 -3.25 6.94 6.10
N SER A 110 -2.69 5.99 5.35
CA SER A 110 -3.44 4.87 4.80
C SER A 110 -2.62 3.58 4.71
N LEU A 111 -3.33 2.45 4.85
CA LEU A 111 -2.84 1.11 4.60
C LEU A 111 -3.56 0.52 3.39
N TRP A 112 -2.79 0.11 2.39
CA TRP A 112 -3.30 -0.50 1.17
C TRP A 112 -2.81 -1.95 1.07
N LEU A 113 -3.73 -2.91 1.16
CA LEU A 113 -3.46 -4.32 0.92
C LEU A 113 -3.81 -4.63 -0.54
N GLN A 114 -2.81 -5.04 -1.32
CA GLN A 114 -2.95 -5.23 -2.77
C GLN A 114 -3.96 -6.30 -3.16
N LEU A 115 -4.26 -6.36 -4.47
CA LEU A 115 -5.11 -7.40 -5.04
C LEU A 115 -4.63 -8.80 -4.65
N GLY A 116 -5.55 -9.62 -4.13
CA GLY A 116 -5.30 -10.95 -3.57
C GLY A 116 -4.78 -10.95 -2.13
N VAL A 117 -4.56 -9.79 -1.51
CA VAL A 117 -4.10 -9.66 -0.12
C VAL A 117 -5.28 -9.23 0.76
N VAL A 118 -5.80 -10.17 1.53
CA VAL A 118 -6.96 -9.98 2.42
C VAL A 118 -6.58 -10.36 3.84
N ASN A 119 -6.49 -9.37 4.73
CA ASN A 119 -6.30 -9.60 6.16
C ASN A 119 -7.12 -8.60 6.98
N TRP A 120 -8.23 -9.08 7.54
CA TRP A 120 -9.16 -8.26 8.32
C TRP A 120 -8.63 -7.85 9.69
N GLU A 121 -7.69 -8.60 10.26
CA GLU A 121 -7.04 -8.20 11.52
C GLU A 121 -6.09 -7.02 11.30
N ALA A 122 -5.28 -7.06 10.23
CA ALA A 122 -4.42 -5.95 9.82
C ALA A 122 -5.24 -4.70 9.50
N ALA A 123 -6.36 -4.88 8.78
CA ALA A 123 -7.32 -3.81 8.49
C ALA A 123 -7.88 -3.19 9.76
N ARG A 124 -8.32 -4.02 10.72
CA ARG A 124 -8.86 -3.54 11.99
C ARG A 124 -7.82 -2.77 12.79
N ILE A 125 -6.59 -3.28 12.89
CA ILE A 125 -5.49 -2.59 13.58
C ILE A 125 -5.23 -1.21 12.97
N ALA A 126 -5.17 -1.11 11.64
CA ALA A 126 -4.96 0.17 10.96
C ALA A 126 -6.15 1.13 11.15
N HIS A 127 -7.37 0.62 11.00
CA HIS A 127 -8.60 1.39 11.18
C HIS A 127 -8.74 1.95 12.61
N ASP A 128 -8.53 1.10 13.62
CA ASP A 128 -8.62 1.49 15.04
C ASP A 128 -7.58 2.58 15.40
N ALA A 129 -6.48 2.66 14.64
CA ALA A 129 -5.45 3.69 14.75
C ALA A 129 -5.71 4.94 13.88
N GLY A 130 -6.82 4.98 13.15
CA GLY A 130 -7.25 6.12 12.34
C GLY A 130 -6.71 6.17 10.91
N LEU A 131 -6.15 5.07 10.39
CA LEU A 131 -5.72 4.99 8.99
C LEU A 131 -6.92 4.67 8.09
N ASP A 132 -6.92 5.26 6.90
CA ASP A 132 -7.76 4.80 5.80
C ASP A 132 -7.29 3.42 5.34
N VAL A 133 -8.24 2.49 5.11
CA VAL A 133 -7.92 1.11 4.75
C VAL A 133 -8.52 0.72 3.40
N VAL A 134 -7.68 0.15 2.54
CA VAL A 134 -8.07 -0.48 1.28
C VAL A 134 -7.57 -1.92 1.27
N ILE A 135 -8.41 -2.86 0.86
CA ILE A 135 -8.10 -4.29 0.82
C ILE A 135 -8.51 -4.85 -0.54
N ASP A 136 -7.71 -5.77 -1.08
CA ASP A 136 -8.01 -6.52 -2.30
C ASP A 136 -8.21 -5.62 -3.53
N ARG A 137 -7.40 -4.56 -3.63
CA ARG A 137 -7.40 -3.63 -4.77
C ARG A 137 -6.00 -3.39 -5.27
N CYS A 138 -5.84 -3.14 -6.56
CA CYS A 138 -4.55 -2.81 -7.15
C CYS A 138 -4.44 -1.31 -7.38
N THR A 139 -3.50 -0.64 -6.72
CA THR A 139 -3.23 0.81 -6.88
C THR A 139 -3.10 1.24 -8.34
N ALA A 140 -2.42 0.44 -9.17
CA ALA A 140 -2.29 0.73 -10.60
C ALA A 140 -3.61 0.62 -11.38
N ILE A 141 -4.44 -0.39 -11.09
CA ILE A 141 -5.75 -0.55 -11.74
C ILE A 141 -6.68 0.58 -11.32
N GLU A 142 -6.73 0.88 -10.03
CA GLU A 142 -7.56 1.96 -9.49
C GLU A 142 -7.17 3.31 -10.07
N TRP A 143 -5.88 3.63 -10.12
CA TRP A 143 -5.43 4.89 -10.71
C TRP A 143 -5.72 4.99 -12.21
N ARG A 144 -5.59 3.89 -12.98
CA ARG A 144 -5.99 3.88 -14.41
C ARG A 144 -7.47 4.19 -14.58
N ARG A 145 -8.33 3.58 -13.76
CA ARG A 145 -9.78 3.84 -13.80
C ARG A 145 -10.10 5.32 -13.56
N LEU A 146 -9.40 5.95 -12.62
CA LEU A 146 -9.57 7.38 -12.32
C LEU A 146 -9.06 8.29 -13.45
N ALA A 147 -7.97 7.90 -14.12
CA ALA A 147 -7.42 8.64 -15.25
C ALA A 147 -8.32 8.58 -16.49
N ALA A 148 -9.05 7.48 -16.70
CA ALA A 148 -9.99 7.30 -17.81
C ALA A 148 -11.31 8.05 -17.65
N THR A 149 -11.59 8.59 -16.45
CA THR A 149 -12.83 9.33 -16.14
C THR A 149 -12.56 10.85 -16.05
N ARG A 150 -11.52 11.32 -16.73
CA ARG A 150 -11.18 12.74 -16.90
C ARG A 150 -11.56 13.20 -18.30
#